data_AF-A0A2N2X6J7-F1
#
_entry.id   AF-A0A2N2X6J7-F1
#
_cell.length_a   1.000
_cell.length_b   1.000
_cell.length_c   1.000
_cell.angle_alpha   90.00
_cell.angle_beta   90.00
_cell.angle_gamma   90.00
#
_symmetry.space_group_name_H-M   'P 1'
#
loop_
_entity.id
_entity.type
_entity.pdbx_description
1 polymer ?
#
loop_
_entity_poly.entity_id
_entity_poly.type
_entity_poly.pdbx_seq_one_letter_code
_entity_poly.pdbx_strand_id
1 'polypeptide(L)'
;MPNLYFIKENGIDEFLEQQKIRMEILAGMLANFDEGRTKSFFCLSCALLPLDQLLTLYIVLKADVAESVDLKDKNKKARTLFTDAARSLSISLRLNKKL
;
A
#
# COMPACT_ATOMS: atom_id res chain seq x y z
N MET A 1 -9.55 -14.26 -11.70
CA MET A 1 -8.52 -13.93 -10.69
C MET A 1 -7.57 -12.92 -11.32
N PRO A 2 -7.51 -11.67 -10.84
CA PRO A 2 -6.72 -10.60 -11.47
C PRO A 2 -5.24 -10.96 -11.67
N ASN A 3 -4.60 -11.55 -10.65
CA ASN A 3 -3.19 -11.94 -10.73
C ASN A 3 -2.92 -13.02 -11.79
N LEU A 4 -3.83 -14.00 -11.92
CA LEU A 4 -3.69 -15.05 -12.93
C LEU A 4 -3.79 -14.49 -14.35
N TYR A 5 -4.65 -13.51 -14.57
CA TYR A 5 -4.77 -12.84 -15.85
C TYR A 5 -3.50 -12.04 -16.17
N PHE A 6 -3.01 -11.25 -15.21
CA PHE A 6 -1.77 -10.50 -15.36
C PHE A 6 -0.56 -11.40 -15.67
N ILE A 7 -0.40 -12.52 -14.96
CA ILE A 7 0.69 -13.49 -15.19
C ILE A 7 0.58 -14.11 -16.59
N LYS A 8 -0.64 -14.39 -17.07
CA LYS A 8 -0.84 -14.94 -18.42
C LYS A 8 -0.48 -13.95 -19.52
N GLU A 9 -0.70 -12.66 -19.29
CA GLU A 9 -0.40 -11.61 -20.27
C GLU A 9 1.08 -11.18 -20.26
N ASN A 10 1.67 -11.01 -19.07
CA ASN A 10 2.99 -10.37 -18.91
C ASN A 10 4.09 -11.34 -18.45
N GLY A 11 3.72 -12.57 -18.09
CA GLY A 11 4.65 -13.57 -17.56
C GLY A 11 4.82 -13.50 -16.03
N ILE A 12 5.41 -14.56 -15.48
CA ILE A 12 5.60 -14.70 -14.03
C ILE A 12 6.70 -13.79 -13.49
N ASP A 13 7.75 -13.54 -14.29
CA ASP A 13 8.89 -12.72 -13.86
C ASP A 13 8.45 -11.27 -13.60
N GLU A 14 7.64 -10.69 -14.49
CA GLU A 14 7.11 -9.34 -14.30
C GLU A 14 6.18 -9.27 -13.08
N PHE A 15 5.35 -10.29 -12.86
CA PHE A 15 4.53 -10.37 -11.65
C PHE A 15 5.39 -10.42 -10.38
N LEU A 16 6.48 -11.20 -10.38
CA LEU A 16 7.40 -11.32 -9.24
C LEU A 16 8.11 -10.00 -8.95
N GLU A 17 8.55 -9.26 -9.97
CA GLU A 17 9.13 -7.93 -9.80
C GLU A 17 8.12 -6.95 -9.18
N GLN A 18 6.86 -6.96 -9.64
CA GLN A 18 5.82 -6.16 -8.99
C GLN A 18 5.60 -6.56 -7.52
N GLN A 19 5.68 -7.85 -7.18
CA GLN A 19 5.53 -8.30 -5.79
C GLN A 19 6.72 -7.85 -4.93
N LYS A 20 7.95 -7.87 -5.45
CA LYS A 20 9.14 -7.37 -4.73
C LYS A 20 8.98 -5.90 -4.38
N ILE A 21 8.59 -5.07 -5.34
CA ILE A 21 8.36 -3.63 -5.11
C ILE A 21 7.26 -3.42 -4.04
N ARG A 22 6.15 -4.17 -4.11
CA ARG A 22 5.08 -4.09 -3.09
C ARG A 22 5.58 -4.46 -1.69
N MET A 23 6.45 -5.47 -1.57
CA MET A 23 7.04 -5.88 -0.29
C MET A 23 7.97 -4.80 0.27
N GLU A 24 8.79 -4.16 -0.56
CA GLU A 24 9.67 -3.07 -0.15
C GLU A 24 8.90 -1.84 0.33
N ILE A 25 7.83 -1.46 -0.39
CA ILE A 25 6.92 -0.39 0.03
C ILE A 25 6.28 -0.75 1.38
N LEU A 26 5.74 -1.96 1.52
CA LEU A 26 5.11 -2.40 2.77
C LEU A 26 6.10 -2.36 3.94
N ALA A 27 7.34 -2.83 3.75
CA ALA A 27 8.36 -2.80 4.78
C ALA A 27 8.66 -1.36 5.24
N GLY A 28 8.79 -0.43 4.29
CA GLY A 28 8.98 0.99 4.60
C GLY A 28 7.78 1.62 5.30
N MET A 29 6.56 1.24 4.91
CA MET A 29 5.34 1.71 5.56
C MET A 29 5.25 1.22 7.02
N LEU A 30 5.58 -0.05 7.26
CA LEU A 30 5.56 -0.62 8.61
C LEU A 30 6.64 0.00 9.50
N ALA A 31 7.84 0.23 8.98
CA ALA A 31 8.94 0.79 9.76
C ALA A 31 8.71 2.24 10.19
N ASN A 32 8.04 3.05 9.36
CA ASN A 32 7.96 4.50 9.56
C ASN A 32 6.59 5.00 10.03
N PHE A 33 5.53 4.18 9.86
CA PHE A 33 4.15 4.63 10.08
C PHE A 33 3.34 3.68 10.96
N ASP A 34 3.79 2.45 11.27
CA ASP A 34 2.97 1.52 12.07
C ASP A 34 3.01 1.85 13.56
N GLU A 35 1.86 2.21 14.13
CA GLU A 35 1.68 2.44 15.57
C GLU A 35 1.27 1.18 16.35
N GLY A 36 1.41 -0.01 15.72
CA GLY A 36 1.12 -1.32 16.33
C GLY A 36 -0.31 -1.83 16.09
N ARG A 37 -1.20 -1.03 15.49
CA ARG A 37 -2.58 -1.42 15.14
C ARG A 37 -2.93 -1.21 13.66
N THR A 38 -1.94 -0.86 12.83
CA THR A 38 -2.18 -0.43 11.45
C THR A 38 -1.56 -1.33 10.39
N LYS A 39 -0.84 -2.38 10.81
CA LYS A 39 -0.31 -3.42 9.94
C LYS A 39 -1.33 -3.95 8.92
N SER A 40 -2.50 -4.40 9.38
CA SER A 40 -3.53 -4.95 8.48
C SER A 40 -4.02 -3.95 7.44
N PHE A 41 -4.10 -2.66 7.79
CA PHE A 41 -4.46 -1.60 6.86
C PHE A 41 -3.39 -1.46 5.76
N PHE A 42 -2.12 -1.34 6.14
CA PHE A 42 -1.04 -1.22 5.16
C PHE A 42 -0.87 -2.46 4.29
N CYS A 43 -1.06 -3.67 4.85
CA CYS A 43 -1.08 -4.90 4.05
C CYS A 43 -2.20 -4.88 3.00
N LEU A 44 -3.42 -4.48 3.38
CA LEU A 44 -4.54 -4.37 2.45
C LEU A 44 -4.28 -3.32 1.37
N SER A 45 -3.78 -2.14 1.76
CA SER A 45 -3.39 -1.09 0.82
C SER A 45 -2.36 -1.58 -0.20
N CYS A 46 -1.28 -2.22 0.26
CA CYS A 46 -0.22 -2.72 -0.60
C CYS A 46 -0.66 -3.91 -1.47
N ALA A 47 -1.69 -4.67 -1.07
CA ALA A 47 -2.21 -5.78 -1.85
C ALA A 47 -3.25 -5.35 -2.90
N LEU A 48 -4.04 -4.32 -2.61
CA LEU A 48 -5.22 -3.98 -3.42
C LEU A 48 -5.03 -2.77 -4.32
N LEU A 49 -4.17 -1.82 -3.97
CA LEU A 49 -3.93 -0.66 -4.81
C LEU A 49 -3.08 -1.03 -6.05
N PRO A 50 -3.31 -0.36 -7.19
CA PRO A 50 -2.39 -0.40 -8.33
C PRO A 50 -0.95 -0.01 -7.93
N LEU A 51 0.05 -0.59 -8.62
CA LEU A 51 1.45 -0.42 -8.23
C LEU A 51 1.96 1.02 -8.44
N ASP A 52 1.55 1.64 -9.54
CA ASP A 52 1.81 3.04 -9.88
C ASP A 52 1.28 4.00 -8.80
N GLN A 53 0.08 3.73 -8.30
CA GLN A 53 -0.54 4.50 -7.22
C GLN A 53 0.22 4.29 -5.92
N LEU A 54 0.57 3.05 -5.57
CA LEU A 54 1.38 2.75 -4.40
C LEU A 54 2.73 3.48 -4.40
N LEU A 55 3.43 3.49 -5.53
CA LEU A 55 4.70 4.20 -5.68
C LEU A 55 4.53 5.70 -5.48
N THR A 56 3.52 6.29 -6.10
CA THR A 56 3.22 7.73 -5.96
C THR A 56 2.96 8.10 -4.51
N LEU A 57 2.08 7.34 -3.84
CA LEU A 57 1.75 7.55 -2.43
C LEU A 57 2.98 7.40 -1.52
N TYR A 58 3.82 6.40 -1.78
CA TYR A 58 5.00 6.13 -0.98
C TYR A 58 6.06 7.23 -1.12
N ILE A 59 6.24 7.79 -2.33
CA ILE A 59 7.14 8.93 -2.57
C ILE A 59 6.68 10.16 -1.78
N VAL A 60 5.38 10.49 -1.86
CA VAL A 60 4.80 11.62 -1.11
C VAL A 60 5.02 11.46 0.39
N LEU A 61 4.79 10.26 0.92
CA LEU A 61 4.97 9.99 2.34
C LEU A 61 6.44 10.01 2.76
N LYS A 62 7.37 9.53 1.95
CA LYS A 62 8.81 9.63 2.25
C LYS A 62 9.28 11.08 2.38
N ALA A 63 8.75 11.99 1.59
CA ALA A 63 9.08 13.42 1.69
C ALA A 63 8.58 14.01 3.03
N ASP A 64 7.37 13.68 3.45
CA ASP A 64 6.75 14.18 4.69
C ASP A 64 7.37 13.56 5.98
N VAL A 65 7.96 12.36 5.88
CA VAL A 65 8.66 11.71 7.01
C VAL A 65 9.83 12.54 7.54
N ALA A 66 10.47 13.35 6.69
CA ALA A 66 11.58 14.21 7.06
C ALA A 66 11.15 15.40 7.96
N GLU A 67 9.88 15.81 7.91
CA GLU A 67 9.37 17.01 8.59
C GLU A 67 8.64 16.70 9.91
N SER A 68 8.14 15.48 10.08
CA SER A 68 7.31 15.08 11.22
C SER A 68 8.08 14.25 12.25
N VAL A 69 7.86 14.50 13.55
CA VAL A 69 8.50 13.77 14.66
C VAL A 69 7.55 12.78 15.33
N ASP A 70 6.23 13.00 15.28
CA ASP A 70 5.24 12.11 15.91
C ASP A 70 4.75 11.01 14.97
N LEU A 71 4.98 9.76 15.37
CA LEU A 71 4.52 8.55 14.68
C LEU A 71 2.99 8.52 14.50
N LYS A 72 2.22 9.04 15.46
CA LYS A 72 0.75 9.06 15.36
C LYS A 72 0.26 9.97 14.24
N ASP A 73 0.85 11.15 14.13
CA ASP A 73 0.51 12.09 13.06
C ASP A 73 0.93 11.56 11.69
N LYS A 74 2.11 10.92 11.59
CA LYS A 74 2.53 10.22 10.38
C LYS A 74 1.52 9.14 9.98
N ASN A 75 1.12 8.31 10.94
CA ASN A 75 0.13 7.26 10.71
C ASN A 75 -1.19 7.84 10.19
N LYS A 76 -1.71 8.88 10.85
CA LYS A 76 -2.99 9.50 10.50
C LYS A 76 -2.96 10.07 9.08
N LYS A 77 -1.89 10.80 8.73
CA LYS A 77 -1.69 11.33 7.37
C LYS A 77 -1.62 10.21 6.33
N ALA A 78 -0.81 9.18 6.58
CA ALA A 78 -0.71 8.03 5.69
C ALA A 78 -2.07 7.35 5.49
N ARG A 79 -2.83 7.13 6.56
CA ARG A 79 -4.16 6.51 6.48
C ARG A 79 -5.14 7.33 5.66
N THR A 80 -5.19 8.65 5.85
CA THR A 80 -6.05 9.54 5.07
C THR A 80 -5.69 9.46 3.60
N LEU A 81 -4.40 9.62 3.28
CA LEU A 81 -3.90 9.60 1.91
C LEU A 81 -4.25 8.29 1.17
N PHE A 82 -3.98 7.14 1.81
CA PHE A 82 -4.29 5.83 1.24
C PHE A 82 -5.80 5.58 1.12
N THR A 83 -6.60 6.09 2.06
CA THR A 83 -8.05 5.98 2.00
C THR A 83 -8.64 6.81 0.87
N ASP A 84 -8.12 8.01 0.64
CA ASP A 84 -8.58 8.89 -0.43
C ASP A 84 -8.20 8.34 -1.81
N ALA A 85 -6.98 7.81 -1.95
CA ALA A 85 -6.57 7.11 -3.17
C ALA A 85 -7.47 5.90 -3.46
N ALA A 86 -7.72 5.06 -2.45
CA ALA A 86 -8.62 3.91 -2.60
C ALA A 86 -10.05 4.34 -2.97
N ARG A 87 -10.56 5.44 -2.36
CA ARG A 87 -11.88 6.00 -2.71
C ARG A 87 -11.94 6.48 -4.15
N SER A 88 -10.90 7.17 -4.63
CA SER A 88 -10.84 7.66 -6.01
C SER A 88 -10.86 6.52 -7.05
N LEU A 89 -10.33 5.36 -6.68
CA LEU A 89 -10.28 4.15 -7.51
C LEU A 89 -11.45 3.20 -7.26
N SER A 90 -12.39 3.56 -6.37
CA SER A 90 -13.50 2.69 -5.94
C SER A 90 -13.04 1.34 -5.36
N ILE A 91 -11.89 1.31 -4.69
CA ILE A 91 -11.29 0.14 -4.05
C ILE A 91 -11.64 0.13 -2.56
N SER A 92 -12.17 -0.99 -2.07
CA SER A 92 -12.44 -1.20 -0.65
C SER A 92 -11.23 -1.79 0.06
N LEU A 93 -10.62 -1.04 0.99
CA LEU A 93 -9.52 -1.52 1.85
C LEU A 93 -10.05 -2.31 3.05
N ARG A 94 -10.81 -3.39 2.80
CA ARG A 94 -11.36 -4.26 3.84
C ARG A 94 -11.14 -5.73 3.49
N LEU A 95 -10.94 -6.55 4.51
CA LEU A 95 -10.94 -8.00 4.36
C LEU A 95 -12.38 -8.48 4.14
N ASN A 96 -12.65 -9.04 2.96
CA ASN A 96 -13.88 -9.77 2.71
C ASN A 96 -13.74 -11.15 3.34
N LYS A 97 -14.39 -11.35 4.49
CA LYS A 97 -14.54 -12.71 5.04
C LYS A 97 -15.41 -13.50 4.05
N LYS A 98 -14.93 -14.66 3.62
CA LYS A 98 -15.81 -15.62 2.95
C LYS A 98 -16.88 -16.04 3.97
N LEU A 99 -18.15 -15.86 3.61
CA LEU A 99 -19.29 -16.48 4.29
C LEU A 99 -19.21 -17.99 4.10
#